data_AF-A0A0F9A4B8-F1
#
_entry.id   AF-A0A0F9A4B8-F1
#
_cell.length_a   1.000
_cell.length_b   1.000
_cell.length_c   1.000
_cell.angle_alpha   90.00
_cell.angle_beta   90.00
_cell.angle_gamma   90.00
#
_symmetry.space_group_name_H-M   'P 1'
#
loop_
_entity.id
_entity.type
_entity.pdbx_description
1 polymer ?
#
loop_
_entity_poly.entity_id
_entity_poly.type
_entity_poly.pdbx_seq_one_letter_code
_entity_poly.pdbx_strand_id
1 'polypeptide(L)'
;MRSLATLVVLILAFHLSAQVYDHPNYSLTSHPTLAIISVERWDDQMVLTLSLKNERYSGEFCIDSNTVLRNSLGKDEYKLVSMEGITACPEVYRFKTIGERITIILEFPAIPDDVNYIDLIENCDENCVTLKYILLDEELNSSLNEGIRLITFRERDHLYLYPPLMGLD
;
A
#
# COMPACT_ATOMS: atom_id res chain seq x y z
N MET A 1 18.77 43.52 14.79
CA MET A 1 17.37 43.20 14.44
C MET A 1 17.24 42.41 13.14
N ARG A 2 17.91 42.77 12.03
CA ARG A 2 17.92 41.96 10.78
C ARG A 2 18.43 40.53 10.97
N SER A 3 19.46 40.35 11.79
CA SER A 3 20.08 39.03 12.05
C SER A 3 19.24 38.07 12.92
N LEU A 4 18.27 38.59 13.69
CA LEU A 4 17.37 37.77 14.50
C LEU A 4 16.22 37.19 13.65
N ALA A 5 15.72 37.99 12.69
CA ALA A 5 14.65 37.59 11.79
C ALA A 5 15.08 36.43 10.87
N THR A 6 16.34 36.42 10.40
CA THR A 6 16.90 35.32 9.61
C THR A 6 17.03 34.01 10.39
N LEU A 7 17.30 34.07 11.72
CA LEU A 7 17.41 32.88 12.56
C LEU A 7 16.03 32.23 12.80
N VAL A 8 14.98 33.05 12.94
CA VAL A 8 13.59 32.57 13.13
C VAL A 8 13.05 31.91 11.85
N VAL A 9 13.38 32.43 10.67
CA VAL A 9 12.99 31.82 9.38
C VAL A 9 13.68 30.47 9.14
N LEU A 10 14.93 30.31 9.61
CA LEU A 10 15.67 29.03 9.49
C LEU A 10 15.14 27.95 10.44
N ILE A 11 14.56 28.34 11.58
CA ILE A 11 13.91 27.44 12.55
C ILE A 11 12.49 27.05 12.10
N LEU A 12 11.79 27.88 11.32
CA LEU A 12 10.48 27.52 10.75
C LEU A 12 10.55 26.51 9.59
N ALA A 13 11.75 26.13 9.16
CA ALA A 13 11.98 25.07 8.18
C ALA A 13 12.02 23.65 8.80
N PHE A 14 11.69 23.50 10.10
CA PHE A 14 11.60 22.20 10.77
C PHE A 14 10.45 21.36 10.19
N HIS A 15 10.81 20.61 9.15
CA HIS A 15 10.50 19.21 8.89
C HIS A 15 9.04 18.75 8.97
N LEU A 16 8.28 19.03 7.92
CA LEU A 16 7.29 18.07 7.41
C LEU A 16 8.07 16.90 6.80
N SER A 17 8.53 15.98 7.63
CA SER A 17 9.19 14.75 7.20
C SER A 17 8.18 13.62 7.30
N ALA A 18 7.77 13.07 6.17
CA ALA A 18 7.01 11.83 6.17
C ALA A 18 7.94 10.65 6.48
N GLN A 19 7.46 9.70 7.30
CA GLN A 19 8.04 8.37 7.31
C GLN A 19 7.44 7.57 6.18
N VAL A 20 8.27 7.14 5.23
CA VAL A 20 7.84 6.39 4.05
C VAL A 20 8.28 4.94 4.20
N TYR A 21 7.31 4.04 4.17
CA TYR A 21 7.52 2.60 4.08
C TYR A 21 7.38 2.21 2.60
N ASP A 22 8.51 1.93 1.95
CA ASP A 22 8.54 1.51 0.55
C ASP A 22 8.24 0.01 0.42
N HIS A 23 7.28 -0.34 -0.43
CA HIS A 23 6.79 -1.70 -0.65
C HIS A 23 6.64 -2.50 0.67
N PRO A 24 5.75 -2.06 1.59
CA PRO A 24 5.61 -2.70 2.88
C PRO A 24 5.05 -4.12 2.73
N ASN A 25 5.60 -5.03 3.52
CA ASN A 25 5.14 -6.41 3.60
C ASN A 25 3.75 -6.47 4.25
N TYR A 26 2.92 -7.40 3.79
CA TYR A 26 1.61 -7.69 4.35
C TYR A 26 1.35 -9.20 4.30
N SER A 27 0.45 -9.67 5.15
CA SER A 27 0.22 -11.12 5.32
C SER A 27 -0.85 -11.66 4.37
N LEU A 28 -1.94 -10.91 4.18
CA LEU A 28 -3.11 -11.37 3.43
C LEU A 28 -3.64 -10.27 2.52
N THR A 29 -4.12 -10.67 1.35
CA THR A 29 -4.88 -9.81 0.43
C THR A 29 -6.13 -10.54 -0.06
N SER A 30 -7.26 -9.83 -0.18
CA SER A 30 -8.44 -10.37 -0.87
C SER A 30 -8.29 -10.37 -2.39
N HIS A 31 -7.37 -9.57 -2.93
CA HIS A 31 -7.15 -9.38 -4.37
C HIS A 31 -5.69 -9.72 -4.73
N PRO A 32 -5.42 -10.82 -5.45
CA PRO A 32 -4.06 -11.28 -5.72
C PRO A 32 -3.16 -10.29 -6.48
N THR A 33 -3.75 -9.40 -7.28
CA THR A 33 -3.02 -8.43 -8.09
C THR A 33 -2.98 -7.03 -7.47
N LEU A 34 -3.60 -6.85 -6.30
CA LEU A 34 -3.52 -5.65 -5.49
C LEU A 34 -2.22 -5.70 -4.67
N ALA A 35 -1.40 -4.68 -4.83
CA ALA A 35 -0.12 -4.54 -4.14
C ALA A 35 -0.01 -3.13 -3.54
N ILE A 36 0.71 -3.02 -2.43
CA ILE A 36 1.04 -1.74 -1.83
C ILE A 36 2.35 -1.26 -2.44
N ILE A 37 2.34 -0.07 -3.04
CA ILE A 37 3.55 0.60 -3.52
C ILE A 37 4.24 1.29 -2.34
N SER A 38 3.50 2.10 -1.59
CA SER A 38 4.03 2.82 -0.44
C SER A 38 2.98 3.03 0.63
N VAL A 39 3.46 3.23 1.85
CA VAL A 39 2.70 3.81 2.95
C VAL A 39 3.48 5.00 3.47
N GLU A 40 2.86 6.18 3.54
CA GLU A 40 3.48 7.40 4.02
C GLU A 40 2.76 7.86 5.28
N ARG A 41 3.50 7.98 6.39
CA ARG A 41 3.02 8.52 7.64
C ARG A 41 3.51 9.96 7.77
N TRP A 42 2.57 10.89 7.86
CA TRP A 42 2.78 12.30 8.12
C TRP A 42 2.23 12.64 9.51
N ASP A 43 2.56 13.84 10.01
CA ASP A 43 2.08 14.29 11.32
C ASP A 43 0.56 14.44 11.39
N ASP A 44 -0.10 14.70 10.25
CA ASP A 44 -1.53 14.98 10.14
C ASP A 44 -2.32 13.96 9.32
N GLN A 45 -1.65 13.11 8.55
CA GLN A 45 -2.29 12.14 7.67
C GLN A 45 -1.48 10.87 7.46
N MET A 46 -2.15 9.87 6.91
CA MET A 46 -1.53 8.65 6.43
C MET A 46 -1.98 8.38 5.00
N VAL A 47 -1.03 8.12 4.11
CA VAL A 47 -1.29 7.97 2.68
C VAL A 47 -0.88 6.57 2.24
N LEU A 48 -1.80 5.82 1.65
CA LEU A 48 -1.54 4.51 1.06
C LEU A 48 -1.57 4.64 -0.46
N THR A 49 -0.46 4.29 -1.10
CA THR A 49 -0.40 4.18 -2.56
C THR A 49 -0.45 2.71 -2.95
N LEU A 50 -1.48 2.33 -3.69
CA LEU A 50 -1.75 0.97 -4.11
C LEU A 50 -1.62 0.83 -5.63
N SER A 51 -1.34 -0.38 -6.08
CA SER A 51 -1.40 -0.75 -7.49
C SER A 51 -2.27 -1.97 -7.70
N LEU A 52 -3.12 -1.90 -8.71
CA LEU A 52 -3.94 -3.03 -9.14
C LEU A 52 -3.70 -3.31 -10.62
N LYS A 53 -3.43 -4.58 -10.93
CA LYS A 53 -3.32 -5.06 -12.31
C LYS A 53 -4.55 -5.86 -12.69
N ASN A 54 -5.15 -5.56 -13.83
CA ASN A 54 -6.22 -6.36 -14.39
C ASN A 54 -5.66 -7.59 -15.10
N GLU A 55 -6.21 -8.76 -14.79
CA GLU A 55 -5.86 -10.03 -15.45
C GLU A 55 -7.06 -10.67 -16.15
N ARG A 56 -8.18 -9.94 -16.30
CA ARG A 56 -9.43 -10.42 -16.86
C ARG A 56 -9.88 -9.61 -18.08
N TYR A 57 -10.50 -10.30 -19.04
CA TYR A 57 -11.12 -9.68 -20.22
C TYR A 57 -12.45 -9.05 -19.77
N SER A 58 -12.43 -7.78 -19.33
CA SER A 58 -13.52 -7.05 -18.62
C SER A 58 -13.41 -6.98 -17.09
N GLY A 59 -12.21 -6.73 -16.57
CA GLY A 59 -12.06 -6.41 -15.15
C GLY A 59 -12.83 -5.15 -14.76
N GLU A 60 -13.41 -5.17 -13.57
CA GLU A 60 -14.00 -4.01 -12.91
C GLU A 60 -13.49 -3.95 -11.48
N PHE A 61 -13.34 -2.75 -10.94
CA PHE A 61 -12.88 -2.55 -9.57
C PHE A 61 -13.41 -1.23 -9.01
N CYS A 62 -13.76 -1.23 -7.73
CA CYS A 62 -14.04 -0.03 -6.96
C CYS A 62 -13.58 -0.26 -5.52
N ILE A 63 -13.53 0.82 -4.72
CA ILE A 63 -13.31 0.78 -3.28
C ILE A 63 -14.44 1.57 -2.62
N ASP A 64 -15.06 1.03 -1.59
CA ASP A 64 -16.12 1.71 -0.84
C ASP A 64 -15.57 2.90 -0.06
N SER A 65 -16.34 3.98 -0.04
CA SER A 65 -16.04 5.19 0.75
C SER A 65 -15.94 4.97 2.26
N ASN A 66 -16.51 3.88 2.77
CA ASN A 66 -16.46 3.46 4.18
C ASN A 66 -15.23 2.60 4.48
N THR A 67 -14.28 2.52 3.56
CA THR A 67 -12.99 1.88 3.80
C THR A 67 -12.28 2.52 4.99
N VAL A 68 -11.67 1.69 5.82
CA VAL A 68 -10.95 2.10 7.03
C VAL A 68 -9.55 1.52 7.03
N LEU A 69 -8.63 2.25 7.66
CA LEU A 69 -7.48 1.64 8.29
C LEU A 69 -7.85 1.19 9.70
N ARG A 70 -7.42 0.00 10.10
CA ARG A 70 -7.57 -0.50 11.48
C ARG A 70 -6.21 -0.86 12.04
N ASN A 71 -5.95 -0.54 13.30
CA ASN A 71 -4.82 -1.14 14.01
C ASN A 71 -5.04 -2.66 14.12
N SER A 72 -4.19 -3.46 13.48
CA SER A 72 -4.38 -4.92 13.39
C SER A 72 -4.37 -5.62 14.77
N LEU A 73 -3.74 -4.99 15.77
CA LEU A 73 -3.64 -5.49 17.14
C LEU A 73 -4.57 -4.76 18.12
N GLY A 74 -5.31 -3.77 17.65
CA GLY A 74 -6.17 -2.89 18.45
C GLY A 74 -7.63 -2.91 18.01
N LYS A 75 -8.38 -1.88 18.42
CA LYS A 75 -9.76 -1.63 17.99
C LYS A 75 -9.94 -0.31 17.26
N ASP A 76 -8.88 0.50 17.20
CA ASP A 76 -8.94 1.83 16.59
C ASP A 76 -9.08 1.71 15.07
N GLU A 77 -9.99 2.52 14.54
CA GLU A 77 -10.30 2.63 13.12
C GLU A 77 -10.18 4.08 12.66
N TYR A 78 -9.60 4.26 11.49
CA TYR A 78 -9.34 5.53 10.86
C TYR A 78 -10.05 5.53 9.51
N LYS A 79 -11.05 6.40 9.35
CA LYS A 79 -11.89 6.45 8.16
C LYS A 79 -11.17 7.09 6.99
N LEU A 80 -11.43 6.60 5.79
CA LEU A 80 -10.97 7.20 4.55
C LEU A 80 -11.40 8.68 4.49
N VAL A 81 -10.43 9.55 4.21
CA VAL A 81 -10.61 11.00 4.03
C VAL A 81 -10.79 11.32 2.56
N SER A 82 -9.93 10.77 1.70
CA SER A 82 -9.97 10.99 0.26
C SER A 82 -9.45 9.77 -0.50
N MET A 83 -9.81 9.70 -1.78
CA MET A 83 -9.36 8.66 -2.69
C MET A 83 -9.14 9.22 -4.08
N GLU A 84 -8.03 8.83 -4.71
CA GLU A 84 -7.68 9.20 -6.07
C GLU A 84 -7.34 7.97 -6.92
N GLY A 85 -7.45 8.12 -8.24
CA GLY A 85 -7.16 7.06 -9.23
C GLY A 85 -8.35 6.18 -9.60
N ILE A 86 -9.39 6.12 -8.76
CA ILE A 86 -10.66 5.45 -9.01
C ILE A 86 -11.85 6.21 -8.40
N THR A 87 -13.06 5.84 -8.80
CA THR A 87 -14.31 6.28 -8.18
C THR A 87 -14.70 5.38 -7.01
N ALA A 88 -15.41 5.93 -6.03
CA ALA A 88 -15.98 5.15 -4.95
C ALA A 88 -17.15 4.29 -5.43
N CYS A 89 -17.32 3.10 -4.83
CA CYS A 89 -18.48 2.25 -5.10
C CYS A 89 -19.79 3.04 -4.83
N PRO A 90 -20.87 2.82 -5.61
CA PRO A 90 -21.08 1.76 -6.60
C PRO A 90 -20.53 2.06 -7.99
N GLU A 91 -19.88 3.22 -8.20
CA GLU A 91 -19.23 3.52 -9.48
C GLU A 91 -17.95 2.71 -9.63
N VAL A 92 -17.81 1.99 -10.74
CA VAL A 92 -16.69 1.08 -10.99
C VAL A 92 -15.71 1.64 -12.02
N TYR A 93 -14.42 1.47 -11.74
CA TYR A 93 -13.38 1.58 -12.75
C TYR A 93 -13.46 0.35 -13.68
N ARG A 94 -13.60 0.59 -14.98
CA ARG A 94 -13.64 -0.46 -16.01
C ARG A 94 -12.32 -0.51 -16.74
N PHE A 95 -11.61 -1.63 -16.59
CA PHE A 95 -10.35 -1.84 -17.30
C PHE A 95 -10.60 -2.03 -18.80
N LYS A 96 -9.76 -1.40 -19.60
CA LYS A 96 -9.79 -1.44 -21.06
C LYS A 96 -9.08 -2.66 -21.62
N THR A 97 -8.02 -3.13 -20.95
CA THR A 97 -7.20 -4.25 -21.44
C THR A 97 -6.71 -5.18 -20.33
N ILE A 98 -6.41 -6.44 -20.69
CA ILE A 98 -5.68 -7.36 -19.82
C ILE A 98 -4.25 -6.84 -19.67
N GLY A 99 -3.76 -6.79 -18.44
CA GLY A 99 -2.44 -6.27 -18.08
C GLY A 99 -2.42 -4.78 -17.74
N GLU A 100 -3.52 -4.06 -17.96
CA GLU A 100 -3.66 -2.68 -17.52
C GLU A 100 -3.46 -2.56 -16.01
N ARG A 101 -2.76 -1.51 -15.60
CA ARG A 101 -2.44 -1.22 -14.21
C ARG A 101 -2.93 0.17 -13.85
N ILE A 102 -3.58 0.27 -12.71
CA ILE A 102 -3.97 1.55 -12.10
C ILE A 102 -3.20 1.76 -10.81
N THR A 103 -3.01 3.03 -10.48
CA THR A 103 -2.51 3.47 -9.17
C THR A 103 -3.67 4.12 -8.43
N ILE A 104 -3.84 3.74 -7.18
CA ILE A 104 -4.89 4.23 -6.31
C ILE A 104 -4.21 4.87 -5.11
N ILE A 105 -4.63 6.07 -4.72
CA ILE A 105 -4.13 6.77 -3.54
C ILE A 105 -5.28 6.87 -2.55
N LEU A 106 -5.05 6.46 -1.31
CA LEU A 106 -6.02 6.53 -0.22
C LEU A 106 -5.43 7.36 0.91
N GLU A 107 -6.15 8.40 1.33
CA GLU A 107 -5.73 9.26 2.44
C GLU A 107 -6.59 8.98 3.68
N PHE A 108 -5.94 8.92 4.84
CA PHE A 108 -6.53 8.67 6.15
C PHE A 108 -5.99 9.69 7.16
N PRO A 109 -6.64 9.88 8.32
CA PRO A 109 -6.06 10.64 9.43
C PRO A 109 -4.74 10.02 9.90
N ALA A 110 -3.91 10.83 10.56
CA ALA A 110 -2.70 10.34 11.22
C ALA A 110 -3.00 9.17 12.18
N ILE A 111 -2.10 8.19 12.18
CA ILE A 111 -2.11 7.03 13.08
C ILE A 111 -0.94 7.17 14.06
N PRO A 112 -1.11 6.80 15.35
CA PRO A 112 -0.03 6.85 16.33
C PRO A 112 1.23 6.10 15.90
N ASP A 113 2.40 6.64 16.27
CA ASP A 113 3.70 6.11 15.85
C ASP A 113 3.99 4.69 16.35
N ASP A 114 3.38 4.29 17.47
CA ASP A 114 3.53 2.97 18.08
C ASP A 114 2.71 1.87 17.38
N VAL A 115 1.88 2.23 16.39
CA VAL A 115 1.17 1.26 15.54
C VAL A 115 2.11 0.73 14.47
N ASN A 116 2.52 -0.54 14.63
CA ASN A 116 3.41 -1.23 13.70
C ASN A 116 2.69 -2.11 12.67
N TYR A 117 1.37 -2.30 12.82
CA TYR A 117 0.58 -3.15 11.94
C TYR A 117 -0.80 -2.53 11.70
N ILE A 118 -1.15 -2.37 10.42
CA ILE A 118 -2.48 -1.89 10.03
C ILE A 118 -3.14 -2.85 9.05
N ASP A 119 -4.46 -2.86 9.07
CA ASP A 119 -5.30 -3.51 8.07
C ASP A 119 -5.98 -2.41 7.23
N LEU A 120 -6.03 -2.58 5.92
CA LEU A 120 -6.97 -1.87 5.05
C LEU A 120 -8.22 -2.74 4.93
N ILE A 121 -9.37 -2.24 5.35
CA ILE A 121 -10.62 -3.00 5.37
C ILE A 121 -11.72 -2.18 4.72
N GLU A 122 -12.28 -2.71 3.64
CA GLU A 122 -13.52 -2.21 3.07
C GLU A 122 -14.71 -2.84 3.82
N ASN A 123 -15.63 -2.01 4.30
CA ASN A 123 -16.83 -2.47 5.00
C ASN A 123 -17.97 -2.68 4.00
N CYS A 124 -18.03 -3.87 3.40
CA CYS A 124 -19.00 -4.20 2.36
C CYS A 124 -19.55 -5.63 2.48
N ASP A 125 -20.59 -5.95 1.70
CA ASP A 125 -21.26 -7.26 1.77
C ASP A 125 -20.54 -8.35 0.95
N GLU A 126 -19.99 -8.01 -0.23
CA GLU A 126 -19.35 -8.98 -1.14
C GLU A 126 -18.13 -8.40 -1.88
N ASN A 127 -17.10 -9.23 -2.09
CA ASN A 127 -15.86 -8.91 -2.84
C ASN A 127 -15.06 -7.71 -2.30
N CYS A 128 -15.10 -7.49 -0.99
CA CYS A 128 -14.43 -6.35 -0.36
C CYS A 128 -12.90 -6.43 -0.47
N VAL A 129 -12.28 -5.26 -0.64
CA VAL A 129 -10.85 -5.06 -0.52
C VAL A 129 -10.43 -5.26 0.94
N THR A 130 -9.44 -6.12 1.13
CA THR A 130 -8.80 -6.30 2.42
C THR A 130 -7.33 -6.55 2.23
N LEU A 131 -6.49 -5.80 2.94
CA LEU A 131 -5.07 -6.07 3.12
C LEU A 131 -4.83 -6.16 4.63
N LYS A 132 -4.28 -7.27 5.12
CA LYS A 132 -4.09 -7.49 6.58
C LYS A 132 -2.63 -7.54 6.98
N TYR A 133 -2.36 -7.01 8.17
CA TYR A 133 -1.05 -6.95 8.80
C TYR A 133 -0.01 -6.28 7.90
N ILE A 134 -0.36 -5.12 7.34
CA ILE A 134 0.57 -4.25 6.63
C ILE A 134 1.60 -3.75 7.65
N LEU A 135 2.86 -4.03 7.39
CA LEU A 135 3.96 -3.77 8.30
C LEU A 135 4.41 -2.30 8.23
N LEU A 136 4.43 -1.64 9.38
CA LEU A 136 4.88 -0.26 9.58
C LEU A 136 6.12 -0.22 10.48
N ASP A 137 7.03 -1.17 10.29
CA ASP A 137 8.35 -1.22 10.93
C ASP A 137 9.38 -1.27 9.81
N GLU A 138 10.15 -0.19 9.66
CA GLU A 138 11.06 -0.03 8.53
C GLU A 138 12.21 -1.04 8.55
N GLU A 139 12.76 -1.34 9.73
CA GLU A 139 13.88 -2.27 9.87
C GLU A 139 13.44 -3.70 9.52
N LEU A 140 12.29 -4.12 10.07
CA LEU A 140 11.72 -5.44 9.78
C LEU A 140 11.28 -5.53 8.31
N ASN A 141 10.67 -4.48 7.78
CA ASN A 141 10.21 -4.44 6.39
C ASN A 141 11.39 -4.57 5.40
N SER A 142 12.46 -3.81 5.64
CA SER A 142 13.68 -3.88 4.84
C SER A 142 14.33 -5.26 4.90
N SER A 143 14.39 -5.86 6.11
CA SER A 143 14.94 -7.20 6.31
C SER A 143 14.15 -8.28 5.57
N LEU A 144 12.81 -8.20 5.58
CA LEU A 144 11.94 -9.11 4.83
C LEU A 144 12.08 -8.93 3.32
N ASN A 145 12.10 -7.68 2.85
CA ASN A 145 12.29 -7.36 1.44
C ASN A 145 13.61 -7.90 0.90
N GLU A 146 14.70 -7.78 1.67
CA GLU A 146 15.98 -8.37 1.30
C GLU A 146 15.91 -9.90 1.25
N GLY A 147 15.31 -10.53 2.25
CA GLY A 147 15.12 -11.98 2.28
C GLY A 147 14.34 -12.51 1.08
N ILE A 148 13.20 -11.87 0.75
CA ILE A 148 12.38 -12.20 -0.42
C ILE A 148 13.18 -12.03 -1.71
N ARG A 149 13.91 -10.92 -1.85
CA ARG A 149 14.76 -10.66 -3.02
C ARG A 149 15.77 -11.77 -3.26
N LEU A 150 16.46 -12.24 -2.22
CA LEU A 150 17.43 -13.32 -2.30
C LEU A 150 16.79 -14.65 -2.71
N ILE A 151 15.60 -14.97 -2.18
CA ILE A 151 14.86 -16.19 -2.54
C ILE A 151 14.42 -16.14 -4.01
N THR A 152 13.78 -15.05 -4.43
CA THR A 152 13.30 -14.88 -5.81
C THR A 152 14.46 -14.84 -6.82
N PHE A 153 15.61 -14.27 -6.44
CA PHE A 153 16.82 -14.34 -7.26
C PHE A 153 17.29 -15.80 -7.43
N ARG A 154 17.39 -16.55 -6.33
CA ARG A 154 17.78 -17.97 -6.36
C ARG A 154 16.82 -18.83 -7.20
N GLU A 155 15.51 -18.59 -7.09
CA GLU A 155 14.52 -19.32 -7.89
C GLU A 155 14.63 -19.03 -9.38
N ARG A 156 14.88 -17.77 -9.76
CA ARG A 156 15.16 -17.41 -11.15
C ARG A 156 16.41 -18.13 -11.67
N ASP A 157 17.51 -18.10 -10.92
CA ASP A 157 18.75 -18.81 -11.30
C ASP A 157 18.53 -20.33 -11.43
N HIS A 158 17.74 -20.94 -10.56
CA HIS A 158 17.35 -22.34 -10.68
C HIS A 158 16.50 -22.62 -11.93
N LEU A 159 15.59 -21.73 -12.30
CA LEU A 159 14.77 -21.84 -13.51
C LEU A 159 15.61 -21.74 -14.79
N TYR A 160 16.72 -21.01 -14.75
CA TYR A 160 17.69 -20.94 -15.87
C TYR A 160 18.61 -22.17 -15.94
N LEU A 161 18.91 -22.82 -14.82
CA LEU A 161 19.75 -24.02 -14.78
C LEU A 161 18.98 -25.32 -15.07
N TYR A 162 17.69 -25.35 -14.78
CA TYR A 162 16.78 -26.45 -15.09
C TYR A 162 15.47 -25.89 -15.65
N PRO A 163 15.44 -25.47 -16.94
CA PRO A 163 14.19 -25.10 -17.55
C PRO A 163 13.23 -26.29 -17.45
N PRO A 164 11.95 -26.07 -17.09
CA PRO A 164 10.97 -27.15 -17.12
C PRO A 164 11.01 -27.77 -18.51
N LEU A 165 11.19 -29.10 -18.56
CA LEU A 165 11.08 -29.88 -19.79
C LEU A 165 9.61 -29.80 -20.26
N MET A 166 9.24 -28.67 -20.87
CA MET A 166 7.99 -28.53 -21.59
C MET A 166 8.16 -29.24 -22.93
N GLY A 167 7.74 -30.51 -22.94
CA GLY A 167 7.66 -31.32 -24.13
C GLY A 167 7.67 -32.79 -23.79
N LEU A 168 6.47 -33.38 -23.72
CA LEU A 168 6.04 -34.67 -24.30
C LEU A 168 4.93 -35.25 -23.41
N ASP A 169 3.68 -34.90 -23.75
CA ASP A 169 2.57 -35.83 -24.00
C ASP A 169 1.38 -35.05 -24.60
#